data_AF-A0A4Y2RAD6-F1
#
_entry.id   AF-A0A4Y2RAD6-F1
#
_cell.length_a   1.000
_cell.length_b   1.000
_cell.length_c   1.000
_cell.angle_alpha   90.00
_cell.angle_beta   90.00
_cell.angle_gamma   90.00
#
_symmetry.space_group_name_H-M   'P 1'
#
loop_
_entity.id
_entity.type
_entity.pdbx_description
1 polymer ?
#
loop_
_entity_poly.entity_id
_entity_poly.type
_entity_poly.pdbx_seq_one_letter_code
_entity_poly.pdbx_strand_id
1 'polypeptide(L)'
;MNHSCTSGSKHLWNVIKNSRFLSDDLKKVVDSEISRNAFMAHPENLLLSMLADDRRHIRELAVHWIIKARGSSTIERRRFVVPNQNFKCNQYINMIDWFKCDVTELPITADLTVKELKSIAEN
;
A
#
# COMPACT_ATOMS: atom_id res chain seq x y z
N MET A 1 6.10 14.26 12.98
CA MET A 1 5.88 13.24 11.93
C MET A 1 6.87 12.12 12.21
N ASN A 2 6.42 10.86 12.25
CA ASN A 2 7.34 9.73 12.34
C ASN A 2 7.89 9.47 10.92
N HIS A 3 9.16 9.80 10.69
CA HIS A 3 9.82 9.68 9.40
C HIS A 3 10.30 8.24 9.14
N SER A 4 9.37 7.27 9.18
CA SER A 4 9.64 5.87 8.90
C SER A 4 9.18 5.48 7.50
N CYS A 5 9.88 4.54 6.87
CA CYS A 5 9.46 3.93 5.59
C CYS A 5 8.05 3.31 5.68
N THR A 6 7.64 2.87 6.86
CA THR A 6 6.31 2.29 7.14
C THR A 6 5.16 3.31 7.12
N SER A 7 5.46 4.61 7.06
CA SER A 7 4.45 5.68 7.04
C SER A 7 4.19 6.24 5.63
N GLY A 8 4.95 5.80 4.62
CA GLY A 8 4.88 6.35 3.26
C GLY A 8 3.47 6.35 2.66
N SER A 9 2.77 5.22 2.69
CA SER A 9 1.40 5.12 2.14
C SER A 9 0.39 5.93 2.95
N LYS A 10 0.57 6.01 4.28
CA LYS A 10 -0.28 6.84 5.16
C LYS A 10 -0.13 8.32 4.84
N HIS A 11 1.09 8.78 4.56
CA HIS A 11 1.35 10.16 4.14
C HIS A 11 0.73 10.47 2.78
N LEU A 12 0.90 9.57 1.80
CA LEU A 12 0.27 9.75 0.48
C LEU A 12 -1.26 9.81 0.59
N TRP A 13 -1.87 8.94 1.41
CA TRP A 13 -3.30 9.02 1.70
C TRP A 13 -3.71 10.35 2.32
N ASN A 14 -2.91 10.90 3.23
CA ASN A 14 -3.18 12.20 3.84
C ASN A 14 -3.14 13.33 2.82
N VAL A 15 -2.21 13.29 1.86
CA VAL A 15 -2.16 14.23 0.73
C VAL A 15 -3.42 14.12 -0.13
N ILE A 16 -3.83 12.89 -0.51
CA ILE A 16 -5.08 12.64 -1.24
C ILE A 16 -6.31 13.14 -0.46
N LYS A 17 -6.33 12.93 0.86
CA LYS A 17 -7.43 13.40 1.72
C LYS A 17 -7.51 14.92 1.71
N ASN A 18 -6.37 15.60 1.83
CA ASN A 18 -6.32 17.05 1.84
C ASN A 18 -6.65 17.66 0.46
N SER A 19 -6.30 16.99 -0.65
CA SER A 19 -6.65 17.45 -2.00
C SER A 19 -8.16 17.49 -2.26
N ARG A 20 -8.98 16.84 -1.42
CA ARG A 20 -10.45 16.87 -1.50
C ARG A 20 -11.05 18.23 -1.14
N PHE A 21 -10.31 19.08 -0.44
CA PHE A 21 -10.77 20.40 -0.02
C PHE A 21 -10.35 21.54 -0.97
N LEU A 22 -9.63 21.22 -2.04
CA LEU A 22 -9.25 22.19 -3.07
C LEU A 22 -10.44 22.52 -3.97
N SER A 23 -10.41 23.69 -4.61
CA SER A 23 -11.32 24.01 -5.71
C SER A 23 -11.14 23.03 -6.87
N ASP A 24 -12.15 22.83 -7.71
CA ASP A 24 -12.12 21.83 -8.78
C ASP A 24 -10.93 22.02 -9.75
N ASP A 25 -10.57 23.27 -10.07
CA ASP A 25 -9.43 23.58 -10.94
C ASP A 25 -8.09 23.17 -10.31
N LEU A 26 -7.86 23.53 -9.04
CA LEU A 26 -6.65 23.17 -8.32
C LEU A 26 -6.59 21.67 -8.03
N LYS A 27 -7.74 21.09 -7.67
CA LYS A 27 -7.89 19.66 -7.43
C LYS A 27 -7.50 18.86 -8.67
N LYS A 28 -7.93 19.27 -9.86
CA LYS A 28 -7.58 18.60 -11.13
C LYS A 28 -6.07 18.58 -11.38
N VAL A 29 -5.37 19.69 -11.12
CA VAL A 29 -3.91 19.77 -11.27
C VAL A 29 -3.23 18.87 -10.23
N VAL A 30 -3.59 19.03 -8.95
CA VAL A 30 -2.96 18.29 -7.84
C VAL A 30 -3.22 16.78 -7.93
N ASP A 31 -4.45 16.35 -8.18
CA ASP A 31 -4.79 14.92 -8.33
C ASP A 31 -4.05 14.31 -9.53
N SER A 32 -3.81 15.07 -10.60
CA SER A 32 -2.98 14.63 -11.73
C SER A 32 -1.52 14.44 -11.33
N GLU A 33 -0.92 15.36 -10.57
CA GLU A 33 0.45 15.21 -10.05
C GLU A 33 0.58 14.01 -9.11
N ILE A 34 -0.39 13.85 -8.21
CA ILE A 34 -0.45 12.71 -7.28
C ILE A 34 -0.50 11.41 -8.08
N SER A 35 -1.39 11.31 -9.07
CA SER A 35 -1.56 10.07 -9.86
C SER A 35 -0.29 9.64 -10.57
N ARG A 36 0.52 10.59 -11.05
CA ARG A 36 1.79 10.27 -11.74
C ARG A 36 2.93 9.88 -10.80
N ASN A 37 2.87 10.30 -9.53
CA ASN A 37 3.97 10.17 -8.57
C ASN A 37 3.64 9.29 -7.36
N ALA A 38 2.46 8.67 -7.32
CA ALA A 38 1.98 7.91 -6.18
C ALA A 38 2.60 6.49 -6.07
N PHE A 39 3.93 6.41 -6.12
CA PHE A 39 4.71 5.18 -5.90
C PHE A 39 4.47 4.58 -4.50
N MET A 40 4.12 5.40 -3.52
CA MET A 40 3.75 4.93 -2.17
C MET A 40 2.40 4.22 -2.13
N ALA A 41 1.62 4.23 -3.22
CA ALA A 41 0.43 3.41 -3.36
C ALA A 41 0.73 2.02 -3.96
N HIS A 42 1.98 1.73 -4.37
CA HIS A 42 2.35 0.40 -4.86
C HIS A 42 2.00 -0.69 -3.83
N PRO A 43 1.49 -1.87 -4.25
CA PRO A 43 1.07 -2.93 -3.32
C PRO A 43 2.12 -3.25 -2.26
N GLU A 44 3.40 -3.36 -2.64
CA GLU A 44 4.51 -3.61 -1.70
C GLU A 44 4.64 -2.54 -0.62
N ASN A 45 4.55 -1.26 -0.97
CA ASN A 45 4.65 -0.14 -0.03
C ASN A 45 3.43 -0.07 0.90
N LEU A 46 2.25 -0.39 0.35
CA LEU A 46 1.03 -0.53 1.13
C LEU A 46 1.14 -1.67 2.14
N LEU A 47 1.58 -2.86 1.70
CA LEU A 47 1.76 -4.02 2.59
C LEU A 47 2.78 -3.73 3.69
N LEU A 48 3.89 -3.05 3.39
CA LEU A 48 4.87 -2.61 4.39
C LEU A 48 4.22 -1.67 5.43
N SER A 49 3.43 -0.71 4.98
CA SER A 49 2.72 0.22 5.87
C SER A 49 1.65 -0.47 6.71
N MET A 50 1.00 -1.50 6.14
CA MET A 50 -0.03 -2.29 6.80
C MET A 50 0.54 -3.25 7.85
N LEU A 51 1.70 -3.87 7.59
CA LEU A 51 2.40 -4.73 8.55
C LEU A 51 2.81 -3.97 9.82
N ALA A 52 3.12 -2.69 9.69
CA ALA A 52 3.47 -1.80 10.79
C ALA A 52 2.29 -0.95 11.29
N ASP A 53 1.04 -1.31 10.96
CA ASP A 53 -0.14 -0.62 11.48
C ASP A 53 -0.44 -1.07 12.91
N ASP A 54 -0.82 -0.14 13.78
CA ASP A 54 -1.18 -0.46 15.17
C ASP A 54 -2.45 -1.31 15.26
N ARG A 55 -3.29 -1.29 14.22
CA ARG A 55 -4.53 -2.06 14.18
C ARG A 55 -4.28 -3.49 13.68
N ARG A 56 -4.48 -4.45 14.58
CA ARG A 56 -4.33 -5.89 14.31
C ARG A 56 -5.01 -6.37 13.02
N HIS A 57 -6.27 -6.02 12.79
CA HIS A 57 -7.01 -6.46 11.59
C HIS A 57 -6.37 -6.01 10.26
N ILE A 58 -5.61 -4.91 10.26
CA ILE A 58 -4.88 -4.45 9.08
C ILE A 58 -3.60 -5.24 8.88
N ARG A 59 -2.88 -5.53 9.96
CA ARG A 59 -1.70 -6.40 9.89
C ARG A 59 -2.09 -7.80 9.41
N GLU A 60 -3.20 -8.36 9.91
CA GLU A 60 -3.75 -9.64 9.47
C GLU A 60 -4.10 -9.63 7.97
N LEU A 61 -4.72 -8.55 7.48
CA LEU A 61 -5.00 -8.36 6.06
C LEU A 61 -3.71 -8.30 5.22
N ALA A 62 -2.65 -7.64 5.72
CA ALA A 62 -1.36 -7.59 5.05
C ALA A 62 -0.73 -8.98 4.92
N VAL A 63 -0.71 -9.73 6.04
CA VAL A 63 -0.19 -11.10 6.07
C VAL A 63 -0.96 -12.01 5.12
N HIS A 64 -2.29 -11.86 5.03
CA HIS A 64 -3.10 -12.60 4.08
C HIS A 64 -2.66 -12.35 2.62
N TRP A 65 -2.47 -11.08 2.24
CA TRP A 65 -2.01 -10.73 0.90
C TRP A 65 -0.59 -11.23 0.60
N ILE A 66 0.32 -11.16 1.56
CA ILE A 66 1.70 -11.65 1.41
C ILE A 66 1.71 -13.17 1.20
N ILE A 67 0.96 -13.93 2.01
CA ILE A 67 0.86 -15.39 1.86
C ILE A 67 0.25 -15.75 0.51
N LYS A 68 -0.78 -15.01 0.07
CA LYS A 68 -1.40 -15.21 -1.25
C LYS A 68 -0.39 -14.96 -2.38
N ALA A 69 0.40 -13.88 -2.27
CA ALA A 69 1.38 -13.50 -3.29
C ALA A 69 2.54 -14.51 -3.41
N ARG A 70 2.94 -15.16 -2.30
CA ARG A 70 3.90 -16.29 -2.31
C ARG A 70 3.42 -17.46 -3.15
N GLY A 71 2.13 -17.80 -3.04
CA GLY A 71 1.55 -18.93 -3.77
C GLY A 71 1.37 -18.69 -5.27
N SER A 72 1.44 -17.44 -5.72
CA SER A 72 1.21 -17.04 -7.11
C SER A 72 2.50 -16.68 -7.87
N SER A 73 3.69 -16.96 -7.34
CA SER A 73 4.97 -16.51 -7.91
C SER A 73 5.30 -17.20 -9.24
N THR A 74 4.83 -16.64 -10.35
CA THR A 74 5.20 -17.03 -11.73
C THR A 74 6.01 -15.94 -12.46
N ILE A 75 6.47 -14.89 -11.76
CA ILE A 75 6.96 -13.67 -12.39
C ILE A 75 8.50 -13.63 -12.42
N GLU A 76 9.08 -13.73 -13.63
CA GLU A 76 10.53 -13.64 -13.88
C GLU A 76 11.13 -12.23 -13.62
N ARG A 77 10.31 -11.19 -13.40
CA ARG A 77 10.78 -9.83 -13.03
C ARG A 77 9.69 -8.94 -12.43
N ARG A 78 9.91 -8.39 -11.23
CA ARG A 78 8.99 -7.42 -10.61
C ARG A 78 8.94 -6.12 -11.43
N ARG A 79 7.74 -5.64 -11.76
CA ARG A 79 7.53 -4.34 -12.43
C ARG A 79 7.02 -3.32 -11.41
N PHE A 80 7.75 -2.24 -11.23
CA PHE A 80 7.36 -1.15 -10.34
C PHE A 80 6.55 -0.11 -11.11
N VAL A 81 5.24 -0.32 -11.20
CA VAL A 81 4.30 0.56 -11.92
C VAL A 81 3.43 1.31 -10.92
N VAL A 82 3.23 2.61 -11.14
CA VAL A 82 2.32 3.40 -10.31
C VAL A 82 0.90 2.88 -10.53
N PRO A 83 0.20 2.40 -9.48
CA PRO A 83 -1.16 1.88 -9.62
C PRO A 83 -2.14 3.03 -9.86
N ASN A 84 -3.38 2.73 -10.26
CA ASN A 84 -4.43 3.75 -10.29
C ASN A 84 -4.97 3.99 -8.87
N GLN A 85 -4.91 5.22 -8.38
CA GLN A 85 -5.34 5.56 -7.02
C GLN A 85 -6.84 5.86 -6.94
N ASN A 86 -7.47 5.35 -5.88
CA ASN A 86 -8.81 5.70 -5.48
C ASN A 86 -8.80 6.99 -4.63
N PHE A 87 -9.01 8.15 -5.27
CA PHE A 87 -9.04 9.44 -4.57
C PHE A 87 -10.19 9.60 -3.55
N LYS A 88 -11.20 8.71 -3.59
CA LYS A 88 -12.35 8.73 -2.67
C LYS A 88 -12.18 7.80 -1.46
N CYS A 89 -11.03 7.12 -1.32
CA CYS A 89 -10.83 6.14 -0.25
C CYS A 89 -10.88 6.74 1.17
N ASN A 90 -11.62 6.12 2.08
CA ASN A 90 -11.69 6.57 3.48
C ASN A 90 -10.49 6.13 4.33
N GLN A 91 -9.71 5.17 3.84
CA GLN A 91 -8.52 4.64 4.51
C GLN A 91 -7.45 4.31 3.46
N TYR A 92 -6.18 4.42 3.86
CA TYR A 92 -5.04 4.19 2.96
C TYR A 92 -5.00 2.77 2.38
N ILE A 93 -5.52 1.78 3.11
CA ILE A 93 -5.60 0.38 2.63
C ILE A 93 -6.46 0.21 1.37
N ASN A 94 -7.36 1.17 1.09
CA ASN A 94 -8.27 1.15 -0.05
C ASN A 94 -7.84 2.12 -1.16
N MET A 95 -6.57 2.57 -1.14
CA MET A 95 -6.03 3.48 -2.15
C MET A 95 -5.89 2.83 -3.52
N ILE A 96 -5.80 1.52 -3.60
CA ILE A 96 -5.69 0.78 -4.85
C ILE A 96 -6.76 -0.29 -4.95
N ASP A 97 -7.03 -0.71 -6.18
CA ASP A 97 -7.79 -1.92 -6.43
C ASP A 97 -6.85 -3.13 -6.37
N TRP A 98 -6.85 -3.83 -5.23
CA TRP A 98 -5.98 -4.98 -4.97
C TRP A 98 -6.19 -6.14 -5.94
N PHE A 99 -7.35 -6.23 -6.61
CA PHE A 99 -7.62 -7.28 -7.59
C PHE A 99 -7.15 -6.92 -9.00
N LYS A 100 -6.85 -5.64 -9.26
CA LYS A 100 -6.31 -5.16 -10.54
C LYS A 100 -4.82 -4.89 -10.51
N CYS A 101 -4.19 -4.94 -9.34
CA CYS A 101 -2.76 -4.75 -9.19
C CYS A 101 -2.04 -6.11 -9.09
N ASP A 102 -0.88 -6.20 -9.74
CA ASP A 102 0.03 -7.34 -9.57
C ASP A 102 0.66 -7.27 -8.17
N VAL A 103 0.11 -8.03 -7.21
CA VAL A 103 0.66 -8.12 -5.86
C VAL A 103 1.76 -9.19 -5.86
N THR A 104 3.00 -8.77 -5.63
CA THR A 104 4.13 -9.69 -5.50
C THR A 104 4.57 -9.83 -4.05
N GLU A 105 5.29 -10.92 -3.75
CA GLU A 105 5.88 -11.08 -2.43
C GLU A 105 6.89 -9.97 -2.15
N LEU A 106 6.69 -9.32 -0.99
CA LEU A 106 7.53 -8.23 -0.52
C LEU A 106 8.94 -8.76 -0.19
N PRO A 107 10.02 -8.20 -0.79
CA PRO A 107 11.39 -8.68 -0.56
C PRO A 107 11.79 -8.74 0.91
N ILE A 108 11.37 -7.76 1.71
CA ILE A 108 11.71 -7.68 3.14
C ILE A 108 11.10 -8.83 3.96
N THR A 109 10.08 -9.49 3.42
CA THR A 109 9.42 -10.62 4.06
C THR A 109 9.88 -11.97 3.53
N ALA A 110 10.69 -12.00 2.46
CA ALA A 110 11.04 -13.24 1.75
C ALA A 110 11.64 -14.32 2.68
N ASP A 111 12.49 -13.90 3.62
CA ASP A 111 13.16 -14.81 4.55
C ASP A 111 12.28 -15.23 5.75
N LEU A 112 11.11 -14.61 5.92
CA LEU A 112 10.20 -14.92 7.02
C LEU A 112 9.33 -16.13 6.70
N THR A 113 9.24 -17.08 7.63
CA THR A 113 8.28 -18.18 7.55
C THR A 113 6.84 -17.67 7.69
N VAL A 114 5.88 -18.47 7.25
CA VAL A 114 4.44 -18.15 7.44
C VAL A 114 4.08 -18.00 8.91
N LYS A 115 4.74 -18.76 9.81
CA LYS A 115 4.52 -18.67 11.26
C LYS A 115 5.02 -17.34 11.81
N GLU A 116 6.21 -16.90 11.40
CA GLU A 116 6.76 -15.60 11.80
C GLU A 116 5.92 -14.44 11.26
N LEU A 117 5.49 -14.50 10.00
CA LEU A 117 4.57 -13.50 9.44
C LEU A 117 3.27 -13.38 10.24
N LYS A 118 2.67 -14.50 10.63
CA LYS A 118 1.47 -14.50 11.47
C LYS A 118 1.75 -13.89 12.85
N SER A 119 2.90 -14.17 13.46
CA SER A 119 3.27 -13.56 14.73
C SER A 119 3.42 -12.03 14.66
N ILE A 120 3.85 -11.49 13.52
CA ILE A 120 3.91 -10.04 13.31
C ILE A 120 2.51 -9.42 13.36
N ALA A 121 1.48 -10.11 12.86
CA ALA A 121 0.11 -9.60 12.95
C ALA A 121 -0.42 -9.58 14.40
N GLU A 122 0.08 -10.45 15.26
CA GLU A 122 -0.36 -10.60 16.65
C GLU A 122 0.28 -9.56 17.61
N ASN A 123 1.40 -8.95 17.24
CA ASN A 123 2.06 -7.85 17.96
C ASN A 123 1.27 -6.53 17.84
#